data_AF-A0ABD2VHC5-F1
#
_entry.id   AF-A0ABD2VHC5-F1
#
_cell.length_a   1.000
_cell.length_b   1.000
_cell.length_c   1.000
_cell.angle_alpha   90.00
_cell.angle_beta   90.00
_cell.angle_gamma   90.00
#
_symmetry.space_group_name_H-M   'P 1'
#
loop_
_entity.id
_entity.type
_entity.pdbx_description
1 polymer ?
#
loop_
_entity_poly.entity_id
_entity_poly.type
_entity_poly.pdbx_seq_one_letter_code
_entity_poly.pdbx_strand_id
1 'polypeptide(L)'
;STSPNHFTQKKNTQLYSRSIHTALFFLSNEVQFLCTNDCTNLRYFNMAERYTINMITPTTKNWTCKVQVVDKSRPRDNKDKTTKYQVLILQDEEENQVQVTIFSTDITHFEKEFAPFKTYLVSVAFVKEPPLGYENSLNKFIWALDKNTIVEPVEEVKPQEDPLPPPTRLALATFDTFEYQPKEFEFDVLAIVINGSPSTKTATGKRIQEFIVMDKLKKPTKLTLWENFIDHDGVKLFNQLHDYPIILARRIGKSSSRTSNRFVGLTSKFNTTIEINPPYPQAAELRTWIKTIETKLVAYKMKSTTPIGSIMLIPFDGEVIYVANIQAQPPGQVFNVEAELSLPSKDQLFSVLACSNCKQLFTRYNVRREIYFTSCHRSTHLIPRCQFEVTIKDNNDFATAIVSDEIAEKLLHLTLEEIYEICFVKKETLSLQNVEDQLNGKIFNIQMKRLFTKKLDATQNKQTIEHLSSGEKEYPSMANKYNPSTHKHSMEMKNCNKVVFVMGEISYIITL
;
A
#
# COMPACT_ATOMS: atom_id res chain seq x y z
N SER A 1 -26.74 39.57 36.17
CA SER A 1 -27.40 40.87 36.48
C SER A 1 -26.99 41.86 35.41
N THR A 2 -27.87 42.68 34.83
CA THR A 2 -29.30 42.89 35.13
C THR A 2 -30.05 43.31 33.86
N SER A 3 -31.27 42.83 33.68
CA SER A 3 -32.31 43.54 32.91
C SER A 3 -33.14 44.40 33.89
N PRO A 4 -34.11 45.26 33.50
CA PRO A 4 -35.25 44.91 32.64
C PRO A 4 -35.64 45.97 31.59
N ASN A 5 -36.67 45.67 30.78
CA ASN A 5 -37.54 46.66 30.14
C ASN A 5 -38.89 46.02 29.78
N HIS A 6 -40.01 46.63 30.17
CA HIS A 6 -41.37 46.13 29.88
C HIS A 6 -42.44 47.21 30.13
N PHE A 7 -43.62 47.07 29.51
CA PHE A 7 -44.79 47.99 29.52
C PHE A 7 -44.56 49.34 28.81
N THR A 8 -45.13 49.66 27.63
CA THR A 8 -46.48 49.55 27.02
C THR A 8 -47.50 50.62 27.43
N GLN A 9 -48.22 51.18 26.43
CA GLN A 9 -49.69 51.19 26.38
C GLN A 9 -50.26 51.76 25.06
N LYS A 10 -51.20 51.01 24.44
CA LYS A 10 -52.48 51.45 23.81
C LYS A 10 -52.43 52.49 22.65
N LYS A 11 -53.41 52.60 21.75
CA LYS A 11 -54.70 51.89 21.56
C LYS A 11 -55.13 52.02 20.09
N ASN A 12 -55.79 51.01 19.54
CA ASN A 12 -56.84 51.19 18.53
C ASN A 12 -57.80 50.00 18.62
N THR A 13 -59.12 50.23 18.54
CA THR A 13 -60.13 49.19 18.85
C THR A 13 -61.52 49.58 18.33
N GLN A 14 -62.36 48.55 18.08
CA GLN A 14 -63.83 48.57 17.89
C GLN A 14 -64.33 48.67 16.43
N LEU A 15 -65.36 47.93 15.99
CA LEU A 15 -66.06 46.71 16.51
C LEU A 15 -66.63 45.95 15.26
N TYR A 16 -67.22 44.74 15.26
CA TYR A 16 -67.15 43.45 16.00
C TYR A 16 -68.52 42.73 15.88
N SER A 17 -68.58 41.57 15.22
CA SER A 17 -69.56 40.48 15.50
C SER A 17 -69.06 39.19 14.82
N ARG A 18 -68.36 38.28 15.50
CA ARG A 18 -68.79 37.24 16.47
C ARG A 18 -69.67 36.13 15.87
N SER A 19 -69.57 34.85 16.27
CA SER A 19 -68.52 34.02 16.94
C SER A 19 -69.10 32.59 17.21
N ILE A 20 -68.37 31.73 17.97
CA ILE A 20 -68.83 30.55 18.76
C ILE A 20 -69.06 29.25 17.93
N HIS A 21 -68.51 28.07 18.26
CA HIS A 21 -67.46 27.59 19.20
C HIS A 21 -66.59 26.53 18.45
N THR A 22 -65.31 26.22 18.69
CA THR A 22 -64.43 26.05 19.89
C THR A 22 -64.50 24.65 20.55
N ALA A 23 -63.42 23.83 20.41
CA ALA A 23 -62.76 22.99 21.45
C ALA A 23 -62.24 21.58 21.02
N LEU A 24 -60.90 21.44 20.98
CA LEU A 24 -60.02 20.31 21.41
C LEU A 24 -60.17 18.82 20.97
N PHE A 25 -59.01 18.27 20.53
CA PHE A 25 -58.41 16.95 20.81
C PHE A 25 -59.25 15.65 20.82
N PHE A 26 -58.86 14.65 20.01
CA PHE A 26 -57.97 13.55 20.44
C PHE A 26 -57.42 12.73 19.25
N LEU A 27 -56.55 11.75 19.53
CA LEU A 27 -55.91 10.83 18.58
C LEU A 27 -56.74 9.55 18.36
N SER A 28 -56.94 9.14 17.10
CA SER A 28 -57.06 7.72 16.71
C SER A 28 -56.94 7.53 15.18
N ASN A 29 -56.32 6.44 14.76
CA ASN A 29 -56.37 5.99 13.36
C ASN A 29 -57.70 5.26 13.12
N GLU A 30 -58.50 5.68 12.15
CA GLU A 30 -59.38 4.77 11.40
C GLU A 30 -59.81 5.42 10.07
N VAL A 31 -59.46 4.80 8.95
CA VAL A 31 -60.00 5.12 7.62
C VAL A 31 -60.73 3.89 7.12
N GLN A 32 -62.03 3.82 7.43
CA GLN A 32 -62.91 2.77 6.92
C GLN A 32 -63.17 3.03 5.43
N PHE A 33 -62.60 2.20 4.56
CA PHE A 33 -63.05 2.13 3.16
C PHE A 33 -64.30 1.26 3.07
N LEU A 34 -65.41 1.88 2.65
CA LEU A 34 -66.66 1.16 2.37
C LEU A 34 -66.54 0.38 1.05
N CYS A 35 -66.74 -0.94 1.12
CA CYS A 35 -66.79 -1.79 -0.07
C CYS A 35 -68.05 -1.52 -0.90
N THR A 36 -67.89 -1.25 -2.19
CA THR A 36 -68.86 -1.64 -3.22
C THR A 36 -68.29 -2.83 -3.99
N ASN A 37 -69.05 -3.92 -4.08
CA ASN A 37 -68.54 -5.19 -4.60
C ASN A 37 -68.25 -5.13 -6.10
N ASP A 38 -67.00 -5.43 -6.49
CA ASP A 38 -66.72 -6.08 -7.76
C ASP A 38 -65.53 -7.04 -7.61
N CYS A 39 -65.79 -8.34 -7.71
CA CYS A 39 -64.88 -9.39 -7.22
C CYS A 39 -64.05 -10.04 -8.33
N THR A 40 -62.98 -9.37 -8.78
CA THR A 40 -62.02 -9.94 -9.74
C THR A 40 -60.59 -10.04 -9.20
N ASN A 41 -60.37 -10.98 -8.28
CA ASN A 41 -59.08 -11.64 -8.00
C ASN A 41 -57.80 -10.77 -8.01
N LEU A 42 -57.78 -9.67 -7.27
CA LEU A 42 -56.51 -9.11 -6.77
C LEU A 42 -55.91 -10.09 -5.75
N ARG A 43 -55.05 -10.99 -6.23
CA ARG A 43 -54.17 -11.77 -5.35
C ARG A 43 -53.28 -10.79 -4.61
N TYR A 44 -53.52 -10.63 -3.31
CA TYR A 44 -52.53 -10.04 -2.41
C TYR A 44 -51.30 -10.95 -2.36
N PHE A 45 -50.36 -10.70 -3.27
CA PHE A 45 -48.98 -11.13 -3.10
C PHE A 45 -48.45 -10.40 -1.87
N ASN A 46 -48.45 -11.11 -0.74
CA ASN A 46 -47.95 -10.58 0.52
C ASN A 46 -46.44 -10.44 0.39
N MET A 47 -45.98 -9.28 -0.07
CA MET A 47 -44.57 -9.00 -0.32
C MET A 47 -43.80 -9.22 0.99
N ALA A 48 -42.73 -10.01 0.92
CA ALA A 48 -41.86 -10.25 2.06
C ALA A 48 -41.34 -8.91 2.58
N GLU A 49 -41.40 -8.75 3.90
CA GLU A 49 -41.17 -7.47 4.57
C GLU A 49 -39.72 -7.02 4.35
N ARG A 50 -39.53 -5.74 4.05
CA ARG A 50 -38.22 -5.17 3.70
C ARG A 50 -37.46 -4.82 4.97
N TYR A 51 -36.30 -5.45 5.15
CA TYR A 51 -35.43 -5.25 6.30
C TYR A 51 -34.04 -4.80 5.86
N THR A 52 -33.39 -3.94 6.66
CA THR A 52 -31.95 -3.64 6.54
C THR A 52 -31.14 -4.76 7.21
N ILE A 53 -29.85 -4.90 6.86
CA ILE A 53 -28.97 -5.98 7.32
C ILE A 53 -28.93 -6.08 8.86
N ASN A 54 -28.99 -4.94 9.56
CA ASN A 54 -28.93 -4.91 11.03
C ASN A 54 -30.23 -5.37 11.72
N MET A 55 -31.36 -5.39 11.01
CA MET A 55 -32.64 -5.87 11.54
C MET A 55 -32.83 -7.39 11.35
N ILE A 56 -31.99 -8.02 10.52
CA ILE A 56 -32.10 -9.42 10.14
C ILE A 56 -31.36 -10.30 11.16
N THR A 57 -32.10 -11.23 11.78
CA THR A 57 -31.61 -12.11 12.84
C THR A 57 -31.97 -13.57 12.55
N PRO A 58 -31.37 -14.56 13.25
CA PRO A 58 -31.74 -15.98 13.11
C PRO A 58 -33.20 -16.33 13.41
N THR A 59 -33.98 -15.42 14.05
CA THR A 59 -35.41 -15.61 14.29
C THR A 59 -36.32 -14.81 13.34
N THR A 60 -35.76 -13.90 12.52
CA THR A 60 -36.50 -13.13 11.52
C THR A 60 -36.95 -14.07 10.40
N LYS A 61 -38.26 -14.08 10.09
CA LYS A 61 -38.86 -14.93 9.04
C LYS A 61 -39.40 -14.08 7.90
N ASN A 62 -39.48 -14.66 6.70
CA ASN A 62 -40.09 -14.07 5.51
C ASN A 62 -39.57 -12.64 5.19
N TRP A 63 -38.26 -12.45 5.34
CA TRP A 63 -37.59 -11.18 5.07
C TRP A 63 -37.05 -11.11 3.64
N THR A 64 -37.03 -9.90 3.09
CA THR A 64 -36.28 -9.52 1.89
C THR A 64 -35.36 -8.35 2.23
N CYS A 65 -34.09 -8.43 1.79
CA CYS A 65 -33.11 -7.37 1.93
C CYS A 65 -32.63 -6.92 0.55
N LYS A 66 -32.64 -5.61 0.29
CA LYS A 66 -32.09 -5.02 -0.93
C LYS A 66 -30.61 -4.70 -0.71
N VAL A 67 -29.74 -5.32 -1.50
CA VAL A 67 -28.29 -5.34 -1.26
C VAL A 67 -27.48 -5.30 -2.54
N GLN A 68 -26.28 -4.70 -2.46
CA GLN A 68 -25.27 -4.73 -3.53
C GLN A 68 -24.03 -5.53 -3.12
N VAL A 69 -23.39 -6.19 -4.10
CA VAL A 69 -22.18 -6.97 -3.88
C VAL A 69 -20.96 -6.05 -3.84
N VAL A 70 -20.41 -5.75 -2.67
CA VAL A 70 -19.26 -4.83 -2.54
C VAL A 70 -17.91 -5.54 -2.59
N ASP A 71 -17.88 -6.87 -2.44
CA ASP A 71 -16.71 -7.74 -2.60
C ASP A 71 -17.15 -9.18 -2.96
N LYS A 72 -16.57 -9.78 -4.01
CA LYS A 72 -16.80 -11.19 -4.40
C LYS A 72 -15.50 -11.98 -4.37
N SER A 73 -15.41 -12.90 -3.42
CA SER A 73 -14.24 -13.78 -3.26
C SER A 73 -14.26 -14.93 -4.28
N ARG A 74 -13.10 -15.53 -4.58
CA ARG A 74 -13.06 -16.74 -5.41
C ARG A 74 -13.57 -17.96 -4.62
N PRO A 75 -14.18 -18.96 -5.28
CA PRO A 75 -14.37 -20.28 -4.69
C PRO A 75 -13.04 -20.85 -4.22
N ARG A 76 -13.00 -21.32 -2.97
CA ARG A 76 -11.78 -21.75 -2.27
C ARG A 76 -12.08 -22.99 -1.42
N ASP A 77 -11.12 -23.89 -1.31
CA ASP A 77 -11.23 -25.07 -0.43
C ASP A 77 -11.03 -24.67 1.04
N ASN A 78 -11.73 -25.35 1.96
CA ASN A 78 -11.48 -25.24 3.40
C ASN A 78 -10.09 -25.78 3.80
N LYS A 79 -9.69 -25.57 5.06
CA LYS A 79 -8.37 -25.99 5.60
C LYS A 79 -8.08 -27.48 5.33
N ASP A 80 -9.11 -28.31 5.45
CA ASP A 80 -9.04 -29.77 5.33
C ASP A 80 -9.26 -30.28 3.89
N LYS A 81 -9.53 -29.38 2.94
CA LYS A 81 -9.86 -29.63 1.52
C LYS A 81 -11.05 -30.57 1.28
N THR A 82 -11.97 -30.66 2.25
CA THR A 82 -13.20 -31.46 2.18
C THR A 82 -14.39 -30.68 1.62
N THR A 83 -14.39 -29.35 1.68
CA THR A 83 -15.53 -28.51 1.32
C THR A 83 -15.07 -27.24 0.62
N LYS A 84 -15.66 -26.93 -0.53
CA LYS A 84 -15.50 -25.63 -1.20
C LYS A 84 -16.46 -24.61 -0.62
N TYR A 85 -15.99 -23.38 -0.49
CA TYR A 85 -16.80 -22.23 -0.08
C TYR A 85 -16.43 -21.00 -0.89
N GLN A 86 -17.38 -20.10 -1.07
CA GLN A 86 -17.19 -18.76 -1.63
C GLN A 86 -17.71 -17.75 -0.63
N VAL A 87 -17.02 -16.61 -0.52
CA VAL A 87 -17.42 -15.51 0.37
C VAL A 87 -17.85 -14.33 -0.49
N LEU A 88 -18.91 -13.64 -0.06
CA LEU A 88 -19.37 -12.36 -0.57
C LEU A 88 -19.43 -11.39 0.60
N ILE A 89 -19.25 -10.10 0.33
CA ILE A 89 -19.72 -9.04 1.24
C ILE A 89 -20.88 -8.35 0.52
N LEU A 90 -22.05 -8.38 1.15
CA LEU A 90 -23.24 -7.68 0.70
C LEU A 90 -23.44 -6.41 1.53
N GLN A 91 -23.93 -5.35 0.91
CA GLN A 91 -24.16 -4.05 1.55
C GLN A 91 -25.57 -3.55 1.25
N ASP A 92 -26.28 -3.00 2.24
CA ASP A 92 -27.64 -2.45 2.10
C ASP A 92 -27.66 -0.93 1.81
N GLU A 93 -28.87 -0.35 1.83
CA GLU A 93 -29.12 1.07 1.54
C GLU A 93 -28.58 2.02 2.63
N GLU A 94 -28.34 1.54 3.86
CA GLU A 94 -27.74 2.29 4.97
C GLU A 94 -26.20 2.16 5.02
N GLU A 95 -25.64 1.43 4.04
CA GLU A 95 -24.26 0.93 3.98
C GLU A 95 -23.84 0.08 5.21
N ASN A 96 -24.78 -0.68 5.79
CA ASN A 96 -24.42 -1.82 6.65
C ASN A 96 -23.86 -2.94 5.78
N GLN A 97 -22.94 -3.76 6.29
CA GLN A 97 -22.32 -4.84 5.52
C GLN A 97 -22.46 -6.18 6.23
N VAL A 98 -22.68 -7.27 5.49
CA VAL A 98 -22.74 -8.63 6.02
C VAL A 98 -21.85 -9.58 5.23
N GLN A 99 -21.14 -10.46 5.94
CA GLN A 99 -20.41 -11.56 5.31
C GLN A 99 -21.39 -12.68 4.95
N VAL A 100 -21.36 -13.07 3.68
CA VAL A 100 -22.23 -14.10 3.12
C VAL A 100 -21.38 -15.25 2.58
N THR A 101 -21.77 -16.50 2.86
CA THR A 101 -20.98 -17.69 2.48
C THR A 101 -21.82 -18.69 1.69
N ILE A 102 -21.34 -19.09 0.52
CA ILE A 102 -21.93 -20.12 -0.34
C ILE A 102 -21.06 -21.38 -0.27
N PHE A 103 -21.65 -22.58 -0.28
CA PHE A 103 -20.92 -23.85 -0.13
C PHE A 103 -21.11 -24.80 -1.31
N SER A 104 -20.08 -25.60 -1.60
CA SER A 104 -20.09 -26.76 -2.50
C SER A 104 -20.82 -26.53 -3.84
N THR A 105 -21.97 -27.18 -4.08
CA THR A 105 -22.74 -27.13 -5.33
C THR A 105 -23.39 -25.77 -5.57
N ASP A 106 -23.73 -25.07 -4.50
CA ASP A 106 -24.54 -23.85 -4.57
C ASP A 106 -23.68 -22.68 -5.08
N ILE A 107 -22.36 -22.81 -4.99
CA ILE A 107 -21.38 -21.92 -5.66
C ILE A 107 -21.60 -21.93 -7.18
N THR A 108 -21.81 -23.11 -7.78
CA THR A 108 -22.07 -23.24 -9.22
C THR A 108 -23.46 -22.72 -9.59
N HIS A 109 -24.43 -22.85 -8.69
CA HIS A 109 -25.77 -22.29 -8.87
C HIS A 109 -25.75 -20.76 -8.94
N PHE A 110 -25.05 -20.10 -8.00
CA PHE A 110 -24.95 -18.64 -7.92
C PHE A 110 -23.73 -18.03 -8.65
N GLU A 111 -23.01 -18.82 -9.47
CA GLU A 111 -21.74 -18.38 -10.07
C GLU A 111 -21.91 -17.13 -10.93
N LYS A 112 -22.96 -17.12 -11.76
CA LYS A 112 -23.29 -16.04 -12.71
C LYS A 112 -24.20 -14.98 -12.11
N GLU A 113 -25.03 -15.35 -11.12
CA GLU A 113 -26.03 -14.47 -10.54
C GLU A 113 -25.41 -13.23 -9.88
N PHE A 114 -24.47 -13.41 -8.95
CA PHE A 114 -23.82 -12.30 -8.25
C PHE A 114 -22.65 -11.70 -9.04
N ALA A 115 -22.78 -10.47 -9.50
CA ALA A 115 -21.69 -9.65 -10.04
C ALA A 115 -21.32 -8.51 -9.07
N PRO A 116 -20.03 -8.11 -8.98
CA PRO A 116 -19.63 -6.93 -8.20
C PRO A 116 -20.42 -5.68 -8.59
N PHE A 117 -20.85 -4.93 -7.58
CA PHE A 117 -21.62 -3.67 -7.66
C PHE A 117 -22.97 -3.74 -8.40
N LYS A 118 -23.48 -4.95 -8.70
CA LYS A 118 -24.89 -5.15 -9.04
C LYS A 118 -25.73 -5.24 -7.76
N THR A 119 -27.00 -4.86 -7.89
CA THR A 119 -27.98 -4.84 -6.80
C THR A 119 -28.99 -5.98 -6.95
N TYR A 120 -29.33 -6.61 -5.84
CA TYR A 120 -30.21 -7.77 -5.74
C TYR A 120 -31.19 -7.59 -4.60
N LEU A 121 -32.36 -8.21 -4.72
CA LEU A 121 -33.18 -8.58 -3.58
C LEU A 121 -32.75 -9.99 -3.15
N VAL A 122 -32.31 -10.13 -1.90
CA VAL A 122 -31.98 -11.42 -1.29
C VAL A 122 -33.04 -11.73 -0.24
N SER A 123 -33.65 -12.91 -0.31
CA SER A 123 -34.73 -13.29 0.60
C SER A 123 -34.54 -14.72 1.13
N VAL A 124 -34.93 -14.93 2.39
CA VAL A 124 -34.96 -16.26 3.05
C VAL A 124 -33.58 -16.97 3.13
N ALA A 125 -32.48 -16.23 3.16
CA ALA A 125 -31.15 -16.81 3.40
C ALA A 125 -30.99 -17.33 4.85
N PHE A 126 -30.08 -18.29 5.07
CA PHE A 126 -29.80 -18.80 6.41
C PHE A 126 -28.94 -17.81 7.23
N VAL A 127 -29.57 -17.12 8.18
CA VAL A 127 -28.91 -16.21 9.13
C VAL A 127 -28.39 -17.00 10.33
N LYS A 128 -27.10 -16.86 10.67
CA LYS A 128 -26.48 -17.56 11.81
C LYS A 128 -25.43 -16.69 12.51
N GLU A 129 -25.15 -16.99 13.77
CA GLU A 129 -24.00 -16.41 14.46
C GLU A 129 -22.68 -16.97 13.88
N PRO A 130 -21.60 -16.17 13.85
CA PRO A 130 -20.29 -16.64 13.40
C PRO A 130 -19.76 -17.75 14.32
N PRO A 131 -18.96 -18.70 13.81
CA PRO A 131 -18.31 -19.71 14.66
C PRO A 131 -17.41 -19.07 15.72
N LEU A 132 -17.34 -19.68 16.90
CA LEU A 132 -16.46 -19.24 17.99
C LEU A 132 -15.01 -19.10 17.48
N GLY A 133 -14.39 -17.94 17.76
CA GLY A 133 -13.05 -17.58 17.27
C GLY A 133 -13.00 -17.01 15.85
N TYR A 134 -14.14 -16.82 15.18
CA TYR A 134 -14.27 -16.16 13.87
C TYR A 134 -15.25 -14.98 13.94
N GLU A 135 -15.13 -14.14 14.96
CA GLU A 135 -15.96 -12.94 15.14
C GLU A 135 -15.91 -12.05 13.88
N ASN A 136 -17.08 -11.73 13.34
CA ASN A 136 -17.22 -10.92 12.14
C ASN A 136 -17.27 -9.43 12.51
N SER A 137 -16.32 -8.64 12.04
CA SER A 137 -16.27 -7.19 12.27
C SER A 137 -17.32 -6.39 11.50
N LEU A 138 -17.98 -6.99 10.49
CA LEU A 138 -18.96 -6.31 9.64
C LEU A 138 -20.37 -6.32 10.25
N ASN A 139 -20.78 -7.44 10.84
CA ASN A 139 -22.11 -7.62 11.45
C ASN A 139 -22.08 -8.75 12.50
N LYS A 140 -22.96 -8.69 13.51
CA LYS A 140 -23.12 -9.74 14.53
C LYS A 140 -23.37 -11.13 13.91
N PHE A 141 -24.09 -11.19 12.80
CA PHE A 141 -24.44 -12.42 12.10
C PHE A 141 -23.67 -12.55 10.78
N ILE A 142 -23.68 -13.76 10.24
CA ILE A 142 -23.26 -14.09 8.88
C ILE A 142 -24.40 -14.81 8.18
N TRP A 143 -24.53 -14.63 6.87
CA TRP A 143 -25.53 -15.35 6.09
C TRP A 143 -24.89 -16.53 5.34
N ALA A 144 -25.66 -17.58 5.13
CA ALA A 144 -25.34 -18.63 4.17
C ALA A 144 -26.43 -18.68 3.09
N LEU A 145 -26.00 -18.68 1.83
CA LEU A 145 -26.90 -18.90 0.69
C LEU A 145 -26.87 -20.38 0.33
N ASP A 146 -28.04 -20.90 0.02
CA ASP A 146 -28.25 -22.25 -0.50
C ASP A 146 -29.22 -22.19 -1.70
N LYS A 147 -29.45 -23.34 -2.35
CA LYS A 147 -30.42 -23.48 -3.45
C LYS A 147 -31.89 -23.10 -3.15
N ASN A 148 -32.25 -22.81 -1.88
CA ASN A 148 -33.59 -22.37 -1.49
C ASN A 148 -33.65 -20.85 -1.25
N THR A 149 -32.50 -20.19 -1.21
CA THR A 149 -32.37 -18.75 -1.01
C THR A 149 -32.77 -18.01 -2.29
N ILE A 150 -33.72 -17.10 -2.19
CA ILE A 150 -34.22 -16.35 -3.35
C ILE A 150 -33.28 -15.16 -3.60
N VAL A 151 -32.83 -15.01 -4.85
CA VAL A 151 -31.97 -13.92 -5.31
C VAL A 151 -32.57 -13.39 -6.61
N GLU A 152 -33.02 -12.13 -6.60
CA GLU A 152 -33.63 -11.47 -7.76
C GLU A 152 -32.75 -10.25 -8.14
N PRO A 153 -32.19 -10.17 -9.36
CA PRO A 153 -31.54 -8.95 -9.82
C PRO A 153 -32.54 -7.79 -9.84
N VAL A 154 -32.20 -6.64 -9.26
CA VAL A 154 -33.13 -5.50 -9.13
C VAL A 154 -33.63 -4.99 -10.49
N GLU A 155 -32.85 -5.19 -11.55
CA GLU A 155 -33.20 -4.89 -12.96
C GLU A 155 -34.35 -5.76 -13.52
N GLU A 156 -34.71 -6.88 -12.88
CA GLU A 156 -35.76 -7.80 -13.32
C GLU A 156 -37.05 -7.75 -12.46
N VAL A 157 -37.00 -7.09 -11.30
CA VAL A 157 -38.09 -6.97 -10.32
C VAL A 157 -39.28 -6.17 -10.90
N LYS A 158 -40.50 -6.48 -10.45
CA LYS A 158 -41.75 -5.86 -10.92
C LYS A 158 -42.63 -5.42 -9.73
N PRO A 159 -42.94 -4.13 -9.55
CA PRO A 159 -42.45 -2.98 -10.34
C PRO A 159 -40.92 -2.84 -10.27
N GLN A 160 -40.34 -2.22 -11.30
CA GLN A 160 -38.88 -2.02 -11.36
C GLN A 160 -38.43 -1.10 -10.23
N GLU A 161 -37.38 -1.49 -9.52
CA GLU A 161 -36.72 -0.69 -8.48
C GLU A 161 -35.41 -0.10 -9.02
N ASP A 162 -35.01 1.06 -8.50
CA ASP A 162 -33.68 1.61 -8.79
C ASP A 162 -32.58 0.80 -8.07
N PRO A 163 -31.45 0.52 -8.76
CA PRO A 163 -30.28 -0.10 -8.13
C PRO A 163 -29.68 0.83 -7.07
N LEU A 164 -28.89 0.27 -6.14
CA LEU A 164 -28.24 1.06 -5.12
C LEU A 164 -27.17 1.99 -5.71
N PRO A 165 -26.99 3.19 -5.12
CA PRO A 165 -25.89 4.06 -5.51
C PRO A 165 -24.54 3.39 -5.21
N PRO A 166 -23.47 3.76 -5.95
CA PRO A 166 -22.15 3.19 -5.71
C PRO A 166 -21.70 3.38 -4.26
N PRO A 167 -21.08 2.35 -3.65
CA PRO A 167 -20.72 2.37 -2.24
C PRO A 167 -19.72 3.49 -1.93
N THR A 168 -19.84 4.10 -0.74
CA THR A 168 -19.01 5.24 -0.32
C THR A 168 -18.09 4.88 0.85
N ARG A 169 -18.53 3.98 1.75
CA ARG A 169 -17.69 3.49 2.87
C ARG A 169 -16.55 2.60 2.39
N LEU A 170 -15.33 3.03 2.68
CA LEU A 170 -14.11 2.21 2.58
C LEU A 170 -13.21 2.45 3.81
N ALA A 171 -12.86 1.37 4.50
CA ALA A 171 -11.75 1.36 5.44
C ALA A 171 -10.46 1.03 4.65
N LEU A 172 -9.62 2.04 4.42
CA LEU A 172 -8.38 1.89 3.65
C LEU A 172 -7.15 2.10 4.55
N ALA A 173 -6.10 1.32 4.31
CA ALA A 173 -4.79 1.51 4.92
C ALA A 173 -3.82 2.21 3.96
N THR A 174 -3.10 3.21 4.47
CA THR A 174 -2.13 4.02 3.74
C THR A 174 -0.72 3.41 3.77
N PHE A 175 0.07 3.66 2.73
CA PHE A 175 1.32 2.93 2.48
C PHE A 175 2.48 3.30 3.44
N ASP A 176 2.33 4.38 4.21
CA ASP A 176 3.21 4.77 5.30
C ASP A 176 3.12 3.84 6.52
N THR A 177 1.94 3.31 6.83
CA THR A 177 1.70 2.49 8.03
C THR A 177 2.29 1.08 7.97
N PHE A 178 2.44 0.49 6.77
CA PHE A 178 2.70 -0.95 6.60
C PHE A 178 4.00 -1.43 7.25
N GLU A 179 5.02 -0.58 7.31
CA GLU A 179 6.35 -0.93 7.83
C GLU A 179 6.31 -1.33 9.32
N TYR A 180 5.41 -0.71 10.10
CA TYR A 180 5.26 -0.91 11.54
C TYR A 180 4.31 -2.05 11.92
N GLN A 181 3.47 -2.51 10.99
CA GLN A 181 2.43 -3.50 11.25
C GLN A 181 2.95 -4.96 11.27
N PRO A 182 2.29 -5.89 11.98
CA PRO A 182 2.62 -7.32 11.96
C PRO A 182 2.59 -7.93 10.55
N LYS A 183 3.27 -9.07 10.35
CA LYS A 183 3.26 -9.78 9.05
C LYS A 183 1.91 -10.45 8.78
N GLU A 184 1.26 -10.82 9.87
CA GLU A 184 -0.01 -11.53 9.95
C GLU A 184 -1.16 -10.61 9.53
N PHE A 185 -1.00 -9.29 9.68
CA PHE A 185 -2.00 -8.26 9.38
C PHE A 185 -2.45 -8.28 7.91
N GLU A 186 -3.63 -7.71 7.66
CA GLU A 186 -4.27 -7.66 6.35
C GLU A 186 -4.75 -6.25 6.05
N PHE A 187 -4.43 -5.78 4.85
CA PHE A 187 -4.73 -4.43 4.40
C PHE A 187 -5.78 -4.46 3.31
N ASP A 188 -6.68 -3.48 3.34
CA ASP A 188 -7.51 -3.08 2.21
C ASP A 188 -6.94 -1.76 1.69
N VAL A 189 -6.64 -1.69 0.39
CA VAL A 189 -5.94 -0.55 -0.21
C VAL A 189 -6.60 -0.12 -1.52
N LEU A 190 -6.63 1.19 -1.77
CA LEU A 190 -7.03 1.77 -3.04
C LEU A 190 -5.82 2.49 -3.65
N ALA A 191 -5.37 2.03 -4.81
CA ALA A 191 -4.11 2.46 -5.41
C ALA A 191 -4.16 2.49 -6.95
N ILE A 192 -3.33 3.33 -7.56
CA ILE A 192 -3.10 3.33 -9.01
C ILE A 192 -2.00 2.32 -9.35
N VAL A 193 -2.11 1.58 -10.45
CA VAL A 193 -1.03 0.72 -10.96
C VAL A 193 -0.23 1.49 -12.01
N ILE A 194 1.06 1.71 -11.77
CA ILE A 194 1.93 2.54 -12.61
C ILE A 194 2.74 1.69 -13.59
N ASN A 195 3.27 0.57 -13.12
CA ASN A 195 4.18 -0.28 -13.87
C ASN A 195 4.02 -1.74 -13.45
N GLY A 196 4.52 -2.70 -14.23
CA GLY A 196 4.51 -4.11 -13.87
C GLY A 196 5.41 -4.95 -14.76
N SER A 197 5.88 -6.08 -14.23
CA SER A 197 6.68 -7.06 -14.96
C SER A 197 5.80 -8.12 -15.64
N PRO A 198 6.29 -8.79 -16.69
CA PRO A 198 5.74 -10.06 -17.13
C PRO A 198 5.77 -11.12 -16.02
N SER A 199 4.93 -12.15 -16.10
CA SER A 199 5.01 -13.28 -15.17
C SER A 199 6.29 -14.07 -15.37
N THR A 200 6.99 -14.37 -14.27
CA THR A 200 8.19 -15.20 -14.23
C THR A 200 8.02 -16.37 -13.25
N LYS A 201 9.06 -17.19 -13.07
CA LYS A 201 9.11 -18.23 -12.04
C LYS A 201 10.23 -17.97 -11.05
N THR A 202 10.00 -18.27 -9.78
CA THR A 202 11.05 -18.29 -8.74
C THR A 202 11.96 -19.51 -8.90
N ALA A 203 13.08 -19.52 -8.16
CA ALA A 203 13.93 -20.71 -8.00
C ALA A 203 13.19 -21.93 -7.41
N THR A 204 12.03 -21.73 -6.78
CA THR A 204 11.14 -22.81 -6.29
C THR A 204 10.06 -23.22 -7.32
N GLY A 205 10.18 -22.78 -8.58
CA GLY A 205 9.27 -23.09 -9.68
C GLY A 205 7.93 -22.34 -9.67
N LYS A 206 7.61 -21.64 -8.58
CA LYS A 206 6.36 -20.90 -8.37
C LYS A 206 6.23 -19.71 -9.31
N ARG A 207 5.04 -19.48 -9.85
CA ARG A 207 4.79 -18.30 -10.69
C ARG A 207 4.62 -17.06 -9.83
N ILE A 208 5.29 -15.99 -10.27
CA ILE A 208 5.26 -14.66 -9.66
C ILE A 208 4.97 -13.64 -10.76
N GLN A 209 4.27 -12.56 -10.40
CA GLN A 209 4.22 -11.32 -11.17
C GLN A 209 4.27 -10.14 -10.21
N GLU A 210 4.93 -9.05 -10.59
CA GLU A 210 5.13 -7.90 -9.71
C GLU A 210 4.65 -6.61 -10.38
N PHE A 211 4.02 -5.75 -9.60
CA PHE A 211 3.51 -4.45 -10.03
C PHE A 211 4.05 -3.34 -9.13
N ILE A 212 4.19 -2.12 -9.65
CA ILE A 212 4.36 -0.92 -8.85
C ILE A 212 2.99 -0.25 -8.74
N VAL A 213 2.51 -0.14 -7.50
CA VAL A 213 1.27 0.52 -7.11
C VAL A 213 1.56 1.77 -6.30
N MET A 214 0.64 2.72 -6.27
CA MET A 214 0.81 3.99 -5.54
C MET A 214 -0.51 4.49 -4.97
N ASP A 215 -0.49 4.96 -3.73
CA ASP A 215 -1.64 5.59 -3.07
C ASP A 215 -1.72 7.11 -3.32
N LYS A 216 -2.77 7.75 -2.79
CA LYS A 216 -2.98 9.20 -2.90
C LYS A 216 -1.88 10.04 -2.23
N LEU A 217 -1.04 9.44 -1.38
CA LEU A 217 0.09 10.08 -0.71
C LEU A 217 1.37 10.09 -1.57
N LYS A 218 1.31 9.53 -2.80
CA LYS A 218 2.41 9.38 -3.76
C LYS A 218 3.49 8.37 -3.37
N LYS A 219 3.26 7.49 -2.39
CA LYS A 219 4.25 6.46 -2.02
C LYS A 219 4.19 5.30 -3.02
N PRO A 220 5.26 4.99 -3.78
CA PRO A 220 5.33 3.77 -4.57
C PRO A 220 5.49 2.56 -3.64
N THR A 221 4.84 1.45 -3.99
CA THR A 221 5.01 0.18 -3.29
C THR A 221 4.90 -0.96 -4.28
N LYS A 222 5.70 -2.02 -4.10
CA LYS A 222 5.62 -3.22 -4.93
C LYS A 222 4.46 -4.10 -4.47
N LEU A 223 3.58 -4.49 -5.38
CA LEU A 223 2.54 -5.51 -5.18
C LEU A 223 2.95 -6.80 -5.90
N THR A 224 3.09 -7.90 -5.17
CA THR A 224 3.40 -9.23 -5.71
C THR A 224 2.15 -10.09 -5.81
N LEU A 225 1.86 -10.62 -7.01
CA LEU A 225 0.84 -11.63 -7.25
C LEU A 225 1.49 -13.02 -7.44
N TRP A 226 0.83 -14.05 -6.94
CA TRP A 226 1.33 -15.44 -6.95
C TRP A 226 0.37 -16.40 -7.65
N GLU A 227 0.92 -17.34 -8.40
CA GLU A 227 0.19 -18.44 -9.04
C GLU A 227 -1.10 -17.95 -9.74
N ASN A 228 -2.27 -18.50 -9.41
CA ASN A 228 -3.55 -18.21 -10.05
C ASN A 228 -4.00 -16.73 -9.99
N PHE A 229 -3.47 -15.90 -9.08
CA PHE A 229 -3.76 -14.45 -9.09
C PHE A 229 -3.23 -13.77 -10.37
N ILE A 230 -2.18 -14.33 -10.97
CA ILE A 230 -1.58 -13.85 -12.21
C ILE A 230 -2.57 -14.04 -13.38
N ASP A 231 -3.17 -15.22 -13.50
CA ASP A 231 -4.07 -15.54 -14.62
C ASP A 231 -5.42 -14.83 -14.52
N HIS A 232 -5.90 -14.57 -13.29
CA HIS A 232 -7.21 -13.95 -13.05
C HIS A 232 -7.18 -12.41 -12.99
N ASP A 233 -6.13 -11.82 -12.42
CA ASP A 233 -6.02 -10.37 -12.19
C ASP A 233 -4.77 -9.82 -12.89
N GLY A 234 -3.61 -10.46 -12.71
CA GLY A 234 -2.32 -10.00 -13.24
C GLY A 234 -2.32 -9.75 -14.74
N VAL A 235 -2.88 -10.65 -15.55
CA VAL A 235 -3.03 -10.47 -17.01
C VAL A 235 -3.92 -9.26 -17.33
N LYS A 236 -5.03 -9.06 -16.62
CA LYS A 236 -5.94 -7.91 -16.83
C LYS A 236 -5.24 -6.59 -16.50
N LEU A 237 -4.59 -6.53 -15.33
CA LEU A 237 -3.82 -5.38 -14.88
C LEU A 237 -2.69 -5.05 -15.85
N PHE A 238 -1.91 -6.05 -16.27
CA PHE A 238 -0.80 -5.89 -17.20
C PHE A 238 -1.25 -5.35 -18.56
N ASN A 239 -2.35 -5.88 -19.11
CA ASN A 239 -2.92 -5.38 -20.36
C ASN A 239 -3.43 -3.93 -20.24
N GLN A 240 -3.96 -3.54 -19.07
CA GLN A 240 -4.47 -2.19 -18.80
C GLN A 240 -3.40 -1.20 -18.31
N LEU A 241 -2.12 -1.58 -18.16
CA LEU A 241 -1.04 -0.73 -17.63
C LEU A 241 -0.80 0.60 -18.38
N HIS A 242 -1.38 0.80 -19.56
CA HIS A 242 -1.33 2.06 -20.29
C HIS A 242 -2.30 3.11 -19.71
N ASP A 243 -3.45 2.68 -19.18
CA ASP A 243 -4.50 3.56 -18.67
C ASP A 243 -4.31 4.00 -17.21
N TYR A 244 -3.27 3.51 -16.51
CA TYR A 244 -3.08 3.64 -15.06
C TYR A 244 -4.30 3.12 -14.26
N PRO A 245 -4.60 1.81 -14.31
CA PRO A 245 -5.81 1.24 -13.74
C PRO A 245 -5.80 1.39 -12.21
N ILE A 246 -6.97 1.61 -11.64
CA ILE A 246 -7.13 1.84 -10.20
C ILE A 246 -7.60 0.54 -9.58
N ILE A 247 -6.87 0.02 -8.59
CA ILE A 247 -7.22 -1.22 -7.90
C ILE A 247 -7.75 -0.95 -6.50
N LEU A 248 -8.80 -1.66 -6.12
CA LEU A 248 -9.17 -1.91 -4.72
C LEU A 248 -8.74 -3.34 -4.39
N ALA A 249 -7.59 -3.48 -3.75
CA ALA A 249 -7.03 -4.77 -3.36
C ALA A 249 -7.30 -4.99 -1.87
N ARG A 250 -8.14 -5.99 -1.56
CA ARG A 250 -8.58 -6.32 -0.20
C ARG A 250 -7.86 -7.52 0.36
N ARG A 251 -7.67 -7.52 1.68
CA ARG A 251 -7.00 -8.59 2.45
C ARG A 251 -5.66 -8.98 1.81
N ILE A 252 -4.83 -7.99 1.48
CA ILE A 252 -3.46 -8.21 1.02
C ILE A 252 -2.50 -8.25 2.22
N GLY A 253 -1.44 -9.05 2.09
CA GLY A 253 -0.46 -9.26 3.15
C GLY A 253 0.81 -8.41 2.99
N LYS A 254 1.57 -8.31 4.08
CA LYS A 254 2.93 -7.76 4.09
C LYS A 254 3.91 -8.75 3.45
N SER A 255 4.54 -8.37 2.34
CA SER A 255 5.53 -9.19 1.65
C SER A 255 6.81 -9.28 2.45
N SER A 256 7.37 -10.49 2.58
CA SER A 256 8.64 -10.73 3.28
C SER A 256 9.74 -11.13 2.29
N SER A 257 10.17 -10.17 1.46
CA SER A 257 11.40 -10.33 0.68
C SER A 257 12.60 -10.45 1.61
N ARG A 258 13.45 -11.46 1.37
CA ARG A 258 14.75 -11.63 2.05
C ARG A 258 15.94 -11.38 1.11
N THR A 259 15.70 -10.89 -0.10
CA THR A 259 16.70 -10.75 -1.15
C THR A 259 16.87 -9.28 -1.53
N SER A 260 18.03 -8.71 -1.15
CA SER A 260 18.72 -7.49 -1.63
C SER A 260 17.98 -6.14 -1.70
N ASN A 261 16.68 -6.10 -1.99
CA ASN A 261 15.86 -4.90 -2.01
C ASN A 261 14.87 -4.94 -0.82
N ARG A 262 15.22 -4.26 0.27
CA ARG A 262 14.53 -4.32 1.59
C ARG A 262 13.15 -3.65 1.67
N PHE A 263 12.58 -3.22 0.55
CA PHE A 263 11.25 -2.60 0.51
C PHE A 263 10.17 -3.51 1.09
N VAL A 264 9.38 -2.99 2.03
CA VAL A 264 8.17 -3.65 2.54
C VAL A 264 7.09 -3.60 1.47
N GLY A 265 7.08 -4.61 0.61
CA GLY A 265 6.06 -4.77 -0.42
C GLY A 265 4.74 -5.33 0.12
N LEU A 266 3.74 -5.33 -0.75
CA LEU A 266 2.45 -5.98 -0.59
C LEU A 266 2.45 -7.34 -1.34
N THR A 267 1.66 -8.30 -0.88
CA THR A 267 1.54 -9.62 -1.53
C THR A 267 0.10 -10.14 -1.49
N SER A 268 -0.34 -10.80 -2.56
CA SER A 268 -1.60 -11.55 -2.55
C SER A 268 -1.54 -12.68 -1.51
N LYS A 269 -2.53 -12.72 -0.61
CA LYS A 269 -2.80 -13.81 0.35
C LYS A 269 -3.90 -14.72 -0.18
N PHE A 270 -4.11 -15.86 0.49
CA PHE A 270 -5.12 -16.86 0.09
C PHE A 270 -6.54 -16.29 -0.03
N ASN A 271 -6.90 -15.32 0.82
CA ASN A 271 -8.22 -14.69 0.92
C ASN A 271 -8.35 -13.34 0.16
N THR A 272 -7.27 -12.87 -0.47
CA THR A 272 -7.26 -11.61 -1.24
C THR A 272 -8.35 -11.58 -2.32
N THR A 273 -8.87 -10.39 -2.59
CA THR A 273 -9.61 -10.01 -3.80
C THR A 273 -9.00 -8.72 -4.37
N ILE A 274 -9.07 -8.55 -5.70
CA ILE A 274 -8.57 -7.37 -6.40
C ILE A 274 -9.64 -6.94 -7.39
N GLU A 275 -10.19 -5.75 -7.20
CA GLU A 275 -11.20 -5.17 -8.08
C GLU A 275 -10.60 -4.04 -8.91
N ILE A 276 -10.94 -3.98 -10.21
CA ILE A 276 -10.25 -3.11 -11.17
C ILE A 276 -11.20 -2.02 -11.67
N ASN A 277 -10.77 -0.77 -11.52
CA ASN A 277 -11.56 0.46 -11.71
C ASN A 277 -12.91 0.43 -10.97
N PRO A 278 -12.91 0.16 -9.64
CA PRO A 278 -14.12 -0.02 -8.85
C PRO A 278 -14.90 1.31 -8.70
N PRO A 279 -16.24 1.30 -8.63
CA PRO A 279 -17.08 2.49 -8.82
C PRO A 279 -17.18 3.42 -7.58
N TYR A 280 -16.21 3.38 -6.67
CA TYR A 280 -16.22 4.21 -5.45
C TYR A 280 -15.85 5.68 -5.76
N PRO A 281 -16.42 6.67 -5.05
CA PRO A 281 -16.03 8.08 -5.19
C PRO A 281 -14.52 8.32 -5.05
N GLN A 282 -13.87 7.62 -4.13
CA GLN A 282 -12.42 7.68 -3.90
C GLN A 282 -11.61 7.22 -5.13
N ALA A 283 -12.15 6.30 -5.95
CA ALA A 283 -11.53 5.89 -7.21
C ALA A 283 -11.73 6.95 -8.31
N ALA A 284 -12.89 7.62 -8.35
CA ALA A 284 -13.11 8.75 -9.24
C ALA A 284 -12.19 9.96 -8.91
N GLU A 285 -11.91 10.19 -7.62
CA GLU A 285 -10.88 11.15 -7.18
C GLU A 285 -9.49 10.75 -7.69
N LEU A 286 -9.07 9.49 -7.52
CA LEU A 286 -7.78 9.02 -8.04
C LEU A 286 -7.71 9.14 -9.58
N ARG A 287 -8.79 8.82 -10.31
CA ARG A 287 -8.89 8.98 -11.77
C ARG A 287 -8.73 10.44 -12.20
N THR A 288 -9.24 11.37 -11.39
CA THR A 288 -9.07 12.82 -11.62
C THR A 288 -7.66 13.28 -11.29
N TRP A 289 -7.09 12.78 -10.19
CA TRP A 289 -5.72 13.09 -9.74
C TRP A 289 -4.65 12.61 -10.73
N ILE A 290 -4.79 11.43 -11.34
CA ILE A 290 -3.86 10.91 -12.37
C ILE A 290 -3.62 11.95 -13.47
N LYS A 291 -4.67 12.60 -13.96
CA LYS A 291 -4.58 13.66 -15.00
C LYS A 291 -3.73 14.87 -14.58
N THR A 292 -3.59 15.11 -13.27
CA THR A 292 -2.77 16.21 -12.73
C THR A 292 -1.28 15.85 -12.60
N ILE A 293 -0.93 14.56 -12.69
CA ILE A 293 0.45 14.06 -12.52
C ILE A 293 0.92 13.14 -13.66
N GLU A 294 0.15 13.02 -14.75
CA GLU A 294 0.38 12.07 -15.85
C GLU A 294 1.80 12.13 -16.41
N THR A 295 2.34 13.32 -16.67
CA THR A 295 3.72 13.52 -17.13
C THR A 295 4.77 12.98 -16.15
N LYS A 296 4.51 13.06 -14.84
CA LYS A 296 5.36 12.47 -13.80
C LYS A 296 5.19 10.96 -13.71
N LEU A 297 3.98 10.43 -13.94
CA LEU A 297 3.74 8.99 -14.00
C LEU A 297 4.43 8.34 -15.21
N VAL A 298 4.46 9.02 -16.37
CA VAL A 298 5.22 8.57 -17.55
C VAL A 298 6.73 8.59 -17.24
N ALA A 299 7.25 9.69 -16.69
CA ALA A 299 8.66 9.79 -16.32
C ALA A 299 9.07 8.73 -15.27
N TYR A 300 8.23 8.51 -14.24
CA TYR A 300 8.45 7.47 -13.25
C TYR A 300 8.40 6.06 -13.87
N LYS A 301 7.45 5.78 -14.77
CA LYS A 301 7.34 4.47 -15.44
C LYS A 301 8.60 4.13 -16.25
N MET A 302 9.21 5.13 -16.90
CA MET A 302 10.51 4.98 -17.57
C MET A 302 11.64 4.74 -16.54
N LYS A 303 11.80 5.63 -15.54
CA LYS A 303 12.82 5.49 -14.48
C LYS A 303 12.74 4.15 -13.71
N SER A 304 11.53 3.61 -13.53
CA SER A 304 11.25 2.37 -12.77
C SER A 304 11.29 1.08 -13.61
N THR A 305 11.75 1.15 -14.86
CA THR A 305 11.96 -0.01 -15.75
C THR A 305 13.45 -0.16 -16.02
N THR A 306 14.01 -1.33 -15.73
CA THR A 306 15.43 -1.61 -16.03
C THR A 306 15.64 -1.83 -17.54
N PRO A 307 16.89 -1.76 -18.06
CA PRO A 307 17.19 -2.10 -19.45
C PRO A 307 16.79 -3.53 -19.88
N ILE A 308 16.56 -4.43 -18.91
CA ILE A 308 16.13 -5.83 -19.12
C ILE A 308 14.58 -5.95 -19.05
N GLY A 309 13.85 -4.84 -18.90
CA GLY A 309 12.38 -4.80 -18.81
C GLY A 309 11.82 -5.29 -17.47
N SER A 310 12.64 -5.46 -16.44
CA SER A 310 12.18 -5.75 -15.08
C SER A 310 11.83 -4.46 -14.34
N ILE A 311 10.88 -4.53 -13.38
CA ILE A 311 10.51 -3.36 -12.60
C ILE A 311 11.45 -3.14 -11.41
N MET A 312 11.89 -1.89 -11.24
CA MET A 312 12.69 -1.42 -10.11
C MET A 312 11.87 -0.41 -9.31
N LEU A 313 11.67 -0.68 -8.02
CA LEU A 313 10.99 0.26 -7.13
C LEU A 313 11.98 1.38 -6.75
N ILE A 314 11.57 2.62 -7.00
CA ILE A 314 12.34 3.84 -6.73
C ILE A 314 11.42 4.85 -6.04
N PRO A 315 11.94 5.92 -5.39
CA PRO A 315 11.10 6.97 -4.80
C PRO A 315 10.31 7.74 -5.86
N PHE A 316 9.14 8.29 -5.50
CA PHE A 316 8.45 9.25 -6.38
C PHE A 316 9.01 10.68 -6.24
N ASP A 317 8.84 11.50 -7.28
CA ASP A 317 9.23 12.92 -7.30
C ASP A 317 8.39 13.75 -6.28
N GLY A 318 8.80 13.67 -5.01
CA GLY A 318 8.14 14.22 -3.82
C GLY A 318 8.47 13.50 -2.50
N GLU A 319 8.98 12.27 -2.55
CA GLU A 319 9.47 11.52 -1.36
C GLU A 319 10.97 11.67 -1.09
N VAL A 320 11.68 12.37 -1.99
CA VAL A 320 13.10 12.68 -1.88
C VAL A 320 13.25 13.98 -1.09
N ILE A 321 14.02 13.94 0.00
CA ILE A 321 14.36 15.12 0.79
C ILE A 321 15.78 15.62 0.47
N TYR A 322 15.99 16.93 0.61
CA TYR A 322 17.32 17.53 0.61
C TYR A 322 18.14 17.08 1.83
N VAL A 323 19.47 17.07 1.68
CA VAL A 323 20.43 16.64 2.72
C VAL A 323 20.27 17.46 4.01
N ALA A 324 20.04 18.77 3.88
CA ALA A 324 19.74 19.68 5.01
C ALA A 324 18.55 19.21 5.87
N ASN A 325 17.54 18.57 5.25
CA ASN A 325 16.32 18.14 5.93
C ASN A 325 16.44 16.78 6.63
N ILE A 326 17.58 16.09 6.54
CA ILE A 326 17.80 14.79 7.18
C ILE A 326 17.71 14.90 8.72
N GLN A 327 18.23 15.98 9.31
CA GLN A 327 18.19 16.20 10.76
C GLN A 327 16.77 16.54 11.28
N ALA A 328 15.81 16.85 10.40
CA ALA A 328 14.41 17.07 10.75
C ALA A 328 13.58 15.76 10.77
N GLN A 329 14.06 14.68 10.15
CA GLN A 329 13.29 13.43 10.05
C GLN A 329 13.15 12.71 11.40
N PRO A 330 11.98 12.16 11.75
CA PRO A 330 11.79 11.48 13.04
C PRO A 330 12.63 10.18 13.09
N PRO A 331 13.29 9.86 14.22
CA PRO A 331 14.10 8.65 14.33
C PRO A 331 13.24 7.38 14.20
N GLY A 332 13.75 6.39 13.47
CA GLY A 332 13.04 5.14 13.17
C GLY A 332 12.21 5.15 11.88
N GLN A 333 11.96 6.32 11.26
CA GLN A 333 11.39 6.41 9.91
C GLN A 333 12.46 6.23 8.84
N VAL A 334 12.09 5.59 7.73
CA VAL A 334 12.89 5.50 6.50
C VAL A 334 12.47 6.63 5.54
N PHE A 335 13.44 7.28 4.92
CA PHE A 335 13.24 8.38 3.97
C PHE A 335 14.27 8.28 2.83
N ASN A 336 13.99 8.96 1.72
CA ASN A 336 14.82 8.90 0.52
C ASN A 336 15.60 10.22 0.33
N VAL A 337 16.85 10.13 -0.10
CA VAL A 337 17.72 11.27 -0.43
C VAL A 337 18.33 11.01 -1.81
N GLU A 338 18.42 12.03 -2.66
CA GLU A 338 19.10 11.95 -3.94
C GLU A 338 20.36 12.82 -3.92
N ALA A 339 21.54 12.20 -3.99
CA ALA A 339 22.80 12.85 -3.67
C ALA A 339 24.03 12.12 -4.29
N GLU A 340 25.13 12.85 -4.38
CA GLU A 340 26.47 12.28 -4.60
C GLU A 340 26.96 11.58 -3.32
N LEU A 341 27.82 10.58 -3.49
CA LEU A 341 28.50 9.87 -2.41
C LEU A 341 30.02 10.03 -2.53
N SER A 342 30.70 10.15 -1.40
CA SER A 342 32.17 10.09 -1.33
C SER A 342 32.66 9.53 0.02
N LEU A 343 33.93 9.12 0.08
CA LEU A 343 34.56 8.71 1.34
C LEU A 343 35.09 9.95 2.07
N PRO A 344 34.74 10.19 3.35
CA PRO A 344 35.22 11.34 4.14
C PRO A 344 36.72 11.25 4.46
N SER A 345 37.24 10.03 4.54
CA SER A 345 38.68 9.74 4.67
C SER A 345 38.97 8.33 4.12
N LYS A 346 40.21 8.13 3.68
CA LYS A 346 40.77 6.82 3.30
C LYS A 346 41.24 6.02 4.51
N ASP A 347 41.60 6.71 5.61
CA ASP A 347 42.21 6.12 6.81
C ASP A 347 41.17 5.68 7.87
N GLN A 348 39.92 5.46 7.45
CA GLN A 348 38.85 5.04 8.35
C GLN A 348 38.81 3.52 8.57
N LEU A 349 38.12 3.07 9.61
CA LEU A 349 37.88 1.65 9.85
C LEU A 349 36.68 1.17 9.01
N PHE A 350 36.92 0.19 8.13
CA PHE A 350 35.91 -0.43 7.27
C PHE A 350 35.24 -1.67 7.86
N SER A 351 35.70 -2.10 9.05
CA SER A 351 35.10 -3.16 9.83
C SER A 351 35.15 -2.82 11.32
N VAL A 352 34.14 -3.25 12.06
CA VAL A 352 34.00 -3.06 13.51
C VAL A 352 33.61 -4.38 14.15
N LEU A 353 34.03 -4.61 15.40
CA LEU A 353 33.55 -5.78 16.15
C LEU A 353 32.19 -5.49 16.78
N ALA A 354 31.31 -6.50 16.79
CA ALA A 354 29.99 -6.46 17.41
C ALA A 354 29.80 -7.67 18.32
N CYS A 355 29.09 -7.50 19.45
CA CYS A 355 28.62 -8.64 20.24
C CYS A 355 27.66 -9.50 19.40
N SER A 356 27.93 -10.81 19.29
CA SER A 356 27.08 -11.73 18.53
C SER A 356 25.60 -11.72 18.98
N ASN A 357 25.36 -11.42 20.25
CA ASN A 357 24.03 -11.37 20.87
C ASN A 357 23.33 -10.00 20.72
N CYS A 358 23.71 -9.00 21.53
CA CYS A 358 23.00 -7.70 21.59
C CYS A 358 23.33 -6.75 20.43
N LYS A 359 24.26 -7.11 19.54
CA LYS A 359 24.74 -6.29 18.41
C LYS A 359 25.40 -4.95 18.79
N GLN A 360 25.74 -4.74 20.08
CA GLN A 360 26.54 -3.59 20.48
C GLN A 360 27.89 -3.58 19.76
N LEU A 361 28.24 -2.43 19.18
CA LEU A 361 29.46 -2.19 18.41
C LEU A 361 30.64 -1.78 19.30
N PHE A 362 31.85 -2.17 18.87
CA PHE A 362 33.13 -1.89 19.51
C PHE A 362 34.09 -1.30 18.45
N THR A 363 34.21 0.03 18.41
CA THR A 363 35.08 0.74 17.46
C THR A 363 36.53 0.90 17.94
N ARG A 364 36.84 0.50 19.17
CA ARG A 364 38.17 0.59 19.81
C ARG A 364 38.79 -0.78 20.14
N TYR A 365 38.21 -1.86 19.64
CA TYR A 365 38.66 -3.22 19.95
C TYR A 365 38.56 -4.09 18.69
N ASN A 366 39.64 -4.80 18.38
CA ASN A 366 39.92 -5.37 17.07
C ASN A 366 40.34 -6.85 17.09
N VAL A 367 40.22 -7.53 18.24
CA VAL A 367 40.60 -8.94 18.38
C VAL A 367 39.35 -9.81 18.53
N ARG A 368 39.13 -10.76 17.60
CA ARG A 368 38.17 -11.86 17.80
C ARG A 368 38.57 -12.67 19.04
N ARG A 369 37.76 -12.61 20.09
CA ARG A 369 37.79 -13.54 21.23
C ARG A 369 36.40 -13.64 21.86
N GLU A 370 36.22 -14.64 22.71
CA GLU A 370 35.10 -14.65 23.64
C GLU A 370 35.34 -13.65 24.78
N ILE A 371 34.28 -12.92 25.17
CA ILE A 371 34.31 -11.96 26.27
C ILE A 371 33.03 -12.13 27.11
N TYR A 372 33.15 -12.12 28.44
CA TYR A 372 31.99 -11.92 29.30
C TYR A 372 31.45 -10.50 29.12
N PHE A 373 30.29 -10.37 28.50
CA PHE A 373 29.74 -9.07 28.15
C PHE A 373 28.64 -8.65 29.14
N THR A 374 28.90 -7.58 29.87
CA THR A 374 28.10 -7.12 31.01
C THR A 374 26.64 -6.88 30.64
N SER A 375 26.33 -6.23 29.51
CA SER A 375 24.94 -5.93 29.12
C SER A 375 24.18 -7.12 28.50
N CYS A 376 24.80 -8.31 28.40
CA CYS A 376 24.10 -9.59 28.16
C CYS A 376 24.20 -10.56 29.34
N HIS A 377 24.94 -10.20 30.41
CA HIS A 377 25.30 -11.05 31.54
C HIS A 377 25.87 -12.44 31.18
N ARG A 378 26.49 -12.60 30.00
CA ARG A 378 27.03 -13.87 29.51
C ARG A 378 28.27 -13.72 28.64
N SER A 379 29.05 -14.79 28.55
CA SER A 379 30.11 -14.96 27.56
C SER A 379 29.53 -14.94 26.14
N THR A 380 30.20 -14.25 25.24
CA THR A 380 29.77 -14.03 23.86
C THR A 380 30.97 -13.74 22.99
N HIS A 381 30.94 -14.26 21.77
CA HIS A 381 31.96 -14.01 20.77
C HIS A 381 31.75 -12.64 20.12
N LEU A 382 32.84 -11.90 19.94
CA LEU A 382 32.84 -10.73 19.06
C LEU A 382 32.93 -11.19 17.60
N ILE A 383 31.93 -10.81 16.81
CA ILE A 383 31.88 -11.04 15.35
C ILE A 383 32.26 -9.74 14.63
N PRO A 384 32.92 -9.79 13.45
CA PRO A 384 33.08 -8.61 12.62
C PRO A 384 31.74 -8.14 12.04
N ARG A 385 31.68 -6.86 11.64
CA ARG A 385 30.69 -6.31 10.72
C ARG A 385 31.37 -5.30 9.81
N CYS A 386 31.13 -5.38 8.51
CA CYS A 386 31.59 -4.36 7.58
C CYS A 386 30.75 -3.10 7.82
N GLN A 387 31.41 -1.98 8.09
CA GLN A 387 30.76 -0.72 8.45
C GLN A 387 31.76 0.42 8.28
N PHE A 388 31.37 1.45 7.53
CA PHE A 388 32.18 2.66 7.32
C PHE A 388 31.30 3.91 7.17
N GLU A 389 31.92 5.08 7.30
CA GLU A 389 31.27 6.38 7.12
C GLU A 389 31.44 6.87 5.68
N VAL A 390 30.38 7.44 5.12
CA VAL A 390 30.34 8.10 3.80
C VAL A 390 29.81 9.53 3.96
N THR A 391 30.33 10.43 3.12
CA THR A 391 29.74 11.75 2.92
C THR A 391 28.66 11.64 1.86
N ILE A 392 27.46 12.08 2.21
CA ILE A 392 26.35 12.32 1.30
C ILE A 392 26.34 13.82 0.99
N LYS A 393 26.24 14.20 -0.29
CA LYS A 393 26.25 15.61 -0.71
C LYS A 393 25.19 15.87 -1.79
N ASP A 394 24.36 16.89 -1.60
CA ASP A 394 23.52 17.43 -2.66
C ASP A 394 24.08 18.77 -3.17
N ASN A 395 23.30 19.50 -3.97
CA ASN A 395 23.72 20.79 -4.52
C ASN A 395 23.91 21.90 -3.47
N ASN A 396 23.37 21.72 -2.25
CA ASN A 396 23.26 22.75 -1.22
C ASN A 396 23.97 22.38 0.09
N ASP A 397 24.00 21.10 0.49
CA ASP A 397 24.45 20.66 1.82
C ASP A 397 25.10 19.26 1.81
N PHE A 398 25.76 18.90 2.92
CA PHE A 398 26.42 17.60 3.12
C PHE A 398 26.12 16.98 4.49
N ALA A 399 26.08 15.64 4.56
CA ALA A 399 25.87 14.89 5.79
C ALA A 399 26.73 13.64 5.84
N THR A 400 27.16 13.23 7.04
CA THR A 400 27.87 11.97 7.26
C THR A 400 26.87 10.86 7.62
N ALA A 401 26.89 9.77 6.84
CA ALA A 401 26.06 8.60 7.07
C ALA A 401 26.90 7.32 7.16
N ILE A 402 26.32 6.26 7.70
CA ILE A 402 26.98 4.96 7.90
C ILE A 402 26.43 3.95 6.90
N VAL A 403 27.31 3.33 6.11
CA VAL A 403 27.01 2.11 5.33
C VAL A 403 27.30 0.88 6.21
N SER A 404 26.58 -0.23 6.04
CA SER A 404 26.81 -1.46 6.82
C SER A 404 26.49 -2.75 6.05
N ASP A 405 27.12 -3.83 6.50
CA ASP A 405 26.89 -5.23 6.09
C ASP A 405 26.91 -5.42 4.56
N GLU A 406 25.92 -6.13 4.00
CA GLU A 406 25.79 -6.49 2.58
C GLU A 406 25.97 -5.30 1.61
N ILE A 407 25.64 -4.07 2.00
CA ILE A 407 25.82 -2.87 1.17
C ILE A 407 27.26 -2.39 1.21
N ALA A 408 27.91 -2.45 2.37
CA ALA A 408 29.29 -2.06 2.57
C ALA A 408 30.26 -3.06 1.89
N GLU A 409 30.00 -4.37 2.03
CA GLU A 409 30.74 -5.44 1.36
C GLU A 409 30.64 -5.34 -0.17
N LYS A 410 29.45 -5.03 -0.71
CA LYS A 410 29.26 -4.79 -2.15
C LYS A 410 30.02 -3.58 -2.67
N LEU A 411 29.97 -2.43 -1.98
CA LEU A 411 30.74 -1.25 -2.40
C LEU A 411 32.25 -1.51 -2.40
N LEU A 412 32.75 -2.29 -1.45
CA LEU A 412 34.18 -2.65 -1.36
C LEU A 412 34.60 -3.75 -2.35
N HIS A 413 33.65 -4.47 -2.97
CA HIS A 413 33.89 -5.73 -3.69
C HIS A 413 34.67 -6.77 -2.87
N LEU A 414 34.44 -6.82 -1.55
CA LEU A 414 35.14 -7.70 -0.61
C LEU A 414 34.18 -8.25 0.44
N THR A 415 34.34 -9.51 0.82
CA THR A 415 33.56 -10.14 1.88
C THR A 415 34.03 -9.69 3.27
N LEU A 416 33.14 -9.83 4.25
CA LEU A 416 33.39 -9.55 5.67
C LEU A 416 34.67 -10.19 6.24
N GLU A 417 35.00 -11.42 5.81
CA GLU A 417 36.17 -12.15 6.29
C GLU A 417 37.45 -11.62 5.63
N GLU A 418 37.45 -11.33 4.33
CA GLU A 418 38.59 -10.70 3.63
C GLU A 418 38.92 -9.32 4.21
N ILE A 419 37.88 -8.51 4.48
CA ILE A 419 38.04 -7.20 5.13
C ILE A 419 38.63 -7.35 6.54
N TYR A 420 38.19 -8.37 7.30
CA TYR A 420 38.77 -8.63 8.63
C TYR A 420 40.23 -9.06 8.56
N GLU A 421 40.58 -9.98 7.65
CA GLU A 421 41.96 -10.44 7.47
C GLU A 421 42.90 -9.29 7.08
N ILE A 422 42.51 -8.46 6.11
CA ILE A 422 43.28 -7.29 5.67
C ILE A 422 43.44 -6.29 6.84
N CYS A 423 42.33 -5.81 7.41
CA CYS A 423 42.37 -4.71 8.38
C CYS A 423 42.92 -5.10 9.77
N PHE A 424 42.76 -6.35 10.21
CA PHE A 424 43.03 -6.73 11.60
C PHE A 424 44.08 -7.83 11.79
N VAL A 425 44.21 -8.78 10.86
CA VAL A 425 45.24 -9.81 10.94
C VAL A 425 46.54 -9.31 10.30
N LYS A 426 46.49 -8.88 9.04
CA LYS A 426 47.62 -8.33 8.30
C LYS A 426 47.92 -6.87 8.68
N LYS A 427 46.89 -6.10 9.04
CA LYS A 427 46.94 -4.65 9.31
C LYS A 427 47.35 -3.83 8.08
N GLU A 428 46.91 -4.30 6.91
CA GLU A 428 47.05 -3.64 5.61
C GLU A 428 45.91 -2.63 5.40
N THR A 429 46.15 -1.59 4.59
CA THR A 429 45.11 -0.68 4.13
C THR A 429 44.34 -1.29 2.96
N LEU A 430 43.03 -1.06 2.89
CA LEU A 430 42.21 -1.49 1.77
C LEU A 430 42.50 -0.65 0.53
N SER A 431 42.46 -1.27 -0.66
CA SER A 431 42.45 -0.53 -1.92
C SER A 431 41.07 0.07 -2.16
N LEU A 432 40.96 1.39 -2.07
CA LEU A 432 39.69 2.12 -2.18
C LEU A 432 39.38 2.61 -3.59
N GLN A 433 40.28 2.40 -4.56
CA GLN A 433 40.11 2.84 -5.95
C GLN A 433 38.79 2.33 -6.55
N ASN A 434 38.47 1.04 -6.34
CA ASN A 434 37.20 0.44 -6.77
C ASN A 434 35.95 1.15 -6.19
N VAL A 435 36.05 1.72 -4.97
CA VAL A 435 34.96 2.48 -4.34
C VAL A 435 34.90 3.89 -4.94
N GLU A 436 36.04 4.53 -5.11
CA GLU A 436 36.13 5.87 -5.69
C GLU A 436 35.60 5.88 -7.14
N ASP A 437 35.98 4.91 -7.97
CA ASP A 437 35.49 4.74 -9.34
C ASP A 437 33.99 4.35 -9.40
N GLN A 438 33.48 3.68 -8.35
CA GLN A 438 32.05 3.39 -8.22
C GLN A 438 31.22 4.63 -7.85
N LEU A 439 31.73 5.49 -6.95
CA LEU A 439 30.96 6.62 -6.41
C LEU A 439 31.14 7.93 -7.18
N ASN A 440 32.32 8.17 -7.76
CA ASN A 440 32.70 9.46 -8.36
C ASN A 440 31.77 9.87 -9.50
N GLY A 441 31.31 11.13 -9.46
CA GLY A 441 30.46 11.76 -10.48
C GLY A 441 29.05 11.17 -10.62
N LYS A 442 28.62 10.29 -9.71
CA LYS A 442 27.32 9.59 -9.80
C LYS A 442 26.36 10.04 -8.71
N ILE A 443 25.11 10.21 -9.13
CA ILE A 443 24.00 10.53 -8.24
C ILE A 443 23.29 9.22 -7.86
N PHE A 444 23.02 9.08 -6.56
CA PHE A 444 22.38 7.92 -5.98
C PHE A 444 21.05 8.29 -5.34
N ASN A 445 20.04 7.45 -5.55
CA ASN A 445 18.85 7.39 -4.71
C ASN A 445 19.17 6.50 -3.50
N ILE A 446 19.31 7.14 -2.34
CA ILE A 446 19.76 6.56 -1.08
C ILE A 446 18.54 6.44 -0.16
N GLN A 447 18.26 5.26 0.37
CA GLN A 447 17.32 5.13 1.48
C GLN A 447 18.07 5.20 2.80
N MET A 448 17.61 6.08 3.67
CA MET A 448 18.25 6.40 4.94
C MET A 448 17.29 6.22 6.10
N LYS A 449 17.84 5.83 7.24
CA LYS A 449 17.12 5.74 8.51
C LYS A 449 17.91 6.43 9.61
N ARG A 450 17.24 7.35 10.30
CA ARG A 450 17.80 8.01 11.48
C ARG A 450 17.63 7.09 12.69
N LEU A 451 18.73 6.78 13.40
CA LEU A 451 18.69 5.91 14.57
C LEU A 451 18.65 6.72 15.87
N PHE A 452 18.00 6.19 16.91
CA PHE A 452 18.09 6.72 18.27
C PHE A 452 19.42 6.34 18.92
N THR A 453 20.25 7.33 19.22
CA THR A 453 21.48 7.15 20.01
C THR A 453 21.25 7.49 21.49
N LYS A 454 20.97 6.48 22.33
CA LYS A 454 20.96 6.65 23.79
C LYS A 454 22.38 6.77 24.35
N LYS A 455 22.89 8.00 24.43
CA LYS A 455 23.99 8.39 25.33
C LYS A 455 23.76 9.80 25.87
N LEU A 456 24.16 10.01 27.13
CA LEU A 456 24.45 11.34 27.64
C LEU A 456 25.74 11.84 26.98
N ASP A 457 25.88 13.17 26.90
CA ASP A 457 27.13 13.89 26.66
C ASP A 457 27.89 13.63 25.34
N ALA A 458 27.14 13.45 24.24
CA ALA A 458 27.51 13.98 22.90
C ALA A 458 26.37 13.75 21.87
N THR A 459 25.89 14.80 21.22
CA THR A 459 24.74 14.75 20.28
C THR A 459 25.10 14.21 18.88
N GLN A 460 25.73 13.03 18.79
CA GLN A 460 25.97 12.37 17.50
C GLN A 460 24.71 11.62 17.01
N ASN A 461 23.82 12.33 16.31
CA ASN A 461 22.71 11.74 15.57
C ASN A 461 23.22 10.81 14.45
N LYS A 462 23.40 9.52 14.72
CA LYS A 462 23.88 8.57 13.71
C LYS A 462 22.77 8.16 12.74
N GLN A 463 23.12 8.20 11.45
CA GLN A 463 22.27 7.90 10.30
C GLN A 463 22.81 6.64 9.62
N THR A 464 21.94 5.74 9.19
CA THR A 464 22.34 4.50 8.51
C THR A 464 21.65 4.40 7.15
N ILE A 465 22.43 4.04 6.13
CA ILE A 465 21.94 3.77 4.79
C ILE A 465 21.33 2.36 4.77
N GLU A 466 20.03 2.27 4.47
CA GLU A 466 19.31 0.99 4.41
C GLU A 466 19.25 0.38 3.01
N HIS A 467 19.34 1.22 1.96
CA HIS A 467 19.41 0.81 0.57
C HIS A 467 20.13 1.87 -0.27
N LEU A 468 20.76 1.45 -1.37
CA LEU A 468 21.47 2.31 -2.30
C LEU A 468 21.12 1.90 -3.73
N SER A 469 20.80 2.88 -4.58
CA SER A 469 20.58 2.69 -6.01
C SER A 469 21.16 3.84 -6.81
N SER A 470 21.95 3.57 -7.84
CA SER A 470 22.43 4.59 -8.77
C SER A 470 21.32 5.03 -9.72
N GLY A 471 21.22 6.33 -9.99
CA GLY A 471 20.32 6.89 -10.99
C GLY A 471 21.10 7.80 -11.94
N GLU A 472 21.31 7.35 -13.18
CA GLU A 472 22.06 8.12 -14.17
C GLU A 472 21.26 9.36 -14.61
N LYS A 473 21.66 10.51 -14.09
CA LYS A 473 21.25 11.85 -14.54
C LYS A 473 22.40 12.52 -15.25
N GLU A 474 22.52 12.29 -16.56
CA GLU A 474 23.42 13.09 -17.39
C GLU A 474 22.96 14.56 -17.41
N TYR A 475 23.74 15.45 -16.81
CA TYR A 475 23.62 16.88 -17.03
C TYR A 475 24.45 17.28 -18.26
N PRO A 476 23.84 17.82 -19.33
CA PRO A 476 24.59 18.16 -20.54
C PRO A 476 25.63 19.26 -20.28
N SER A 477 26.90 18.92 -20.44
CA SER A 477 28.02 19.86 -20.25
C SER A 477 28.11 20.87 -21.41
N MET A 478 27.41 22.00 -21.26
CA MET A 478 27.61 23.19 -22.10
C MET A 478 28.96 23.87 -21.83
N ALA A 479 30.06 23.17 -22.11
CA ALA A 479 31.36 23.80 -22.11
C ALA A 479 31.52 24.69 -23.36
N ASN A 480 31.50 26.02 -23.17
CA ASN A 480 32.50 26.93 -23.77
C ASN A 480 32.25 27.32 -25.31
N LYS A 481 32.09 28.55 -25.92
CA LYS A 481 32.42 28.91 -27.38
C LYS A 481 32.88 30.35 -27.82
N TYR A 482 33.81 30.38 -28.80
CA TYR A 482 34.32 31.43 -29.73
C TYR A 482 35.45 32.39 -29.27
N ASN A 483 36.59 32.39 -30.00
CA ASN A 483 37.64 33.43 -30.12
C ASN A 483 38.71 32.95 -31.16
N PRO A 484 39.57 33.80 -31.78
CA PRO A 484 40.32 34.90 -31.16
C PRO A 484 40.35 36.26 -31.89
N SER A 485 40.01 37.35 -31.19
CA SER A 485 40.59 38.68 -31.46
C SER A 485 40.60 39.58 -30.21
N THR A 486 41.68 39.48 -29.42
CA THR A 486 42.15 40.47 -28.43
C THR A 486 41.10 41.23 -27.61
N HIS A 487 40.58 40.61 -26.55
CA HIS A 487 40.75 41.16 -25.19
C HIS A 487 40.71 40.01 -24.15
N LYS A 488 41.36 40.20 -23.00
CA LYS A 488 41.57 39.13 -22.01
C LYS A 488 40.30 38.78 -21.23
N HIS A 489 39.76 37.58 -21.44
CA HIS A 489 39.67 36.54 -20.40
C HIS A 489 39.35 35.16 -21.01
N SER A 490 39.40 34.10 -20.21
CA SER A 490 39.72 32.74 -20.68
C SER A 490 38.53 31.81 -20.92
N MET A 491 38.64 31.03 -22.01
CA MET A 491 37.97 29.75 -22.31
C MET A 491 36.46 29.75 -22.53
N GLU A 492 36.05 29.83 -23.81
CA GLU A 492 34.78 29.30 -24.31
C GLU A 492 35.07 28.58 -25.72
N MET A 493 35.05 27.21 -25.90
CA MET A 493 34.99 26.33 -27.15
C MET A 493 34.20 24.96 -27.02
N LYS A 494 33.18 24.66 -27.89
CA LYS A 494 31.92 23.85 -27.61
C LYS A 494 31.63 22.66 -28.54
N ASN A 495 30.83 21.70 -28.01
CA ASN A 495 29.98 20.67 -28.67
C ASN A 495 30.68 19.53 -29.45
N CYS A 496 30.28 18.26 -29.21
CA CYS A 496 29.34 17.54 -30.11
C CYS A 496 28.98 16.07 -29.70
N ASN A 497 27.71 15.71 -29.95
CA ASN A 497 27.17 14.40 -30.42
C ASN A 497 27.37 13.07 -29.65
N LYS A 498 26.24 12.51 -29.21
CA LYS A 498 25.73 11.12 -29.34
C LYS A 498 26.70 9.95 -29.64
N VAL A 499 26.55 8.85 -28.88
CA VAL A 499 26.28 7.47 -29.36
C VAL A 499 25.77 6.63 -28.15
N VAL A 500 25.16 5.45 -28.37
CA VAL A 500 24.52 4.61 -27.34
C VAL A 500 24.94 3.13 -27.50
N PHE A 501 24.85 2.36 -26.40
CA PHE A 501 24.82 0.89 -26.25
C PHE A 501 26.09 0.13 -25.77
N VAL A 502 25.95 -0.43 -24.56
CA VAL A 502 26.28 -1.80 -24.11
C VAL A 502 27.69 -2.37 -24.34
N MET A 503 28.36 -2.65 -23.20
CA MET A 503 29.02 -3.93 -22.89
C MET A 503 29.03 -4.09 -21.34
N GLY A 504 28.99 -5.29 -20.77
CA GLY A 504 28.89 -6.60 -21.41
C GLY A 504 28.58 -7.75 -20.45
N GLU A 505 28.42 -8.96 -20.98
CA GLU A 505 28.40 -10.19 -20.20
C GLU A 505 29.81 -10.58 -19.72
N ILE A 506 29.89 -11.37 -18.65
CA ILE A 506 30.96 -12.37 -18.50
C ILE A 506 30.30 -13.73 -18.31
N SER A 507 30.17 -14.46 -19.43
CA SER A 507 29.77 -15.86 -19.44
C SER A 507 30.98 -16.75 -19.15
N TYR A 508 30.94 -17.54 -18.07
CA TYR A 508 31.90 -18.61 -17.84
C TYR A 508 31.42 -19.90 -18.49
N ILE A 509 32.08 -20.30 -19.58
CA ILE A 509 31.99 -21.67 -20.11
C ILE A 509 32.95 -22.54 -19.28
N ILE A 510 32.42 -23.61 -18.68
CA ILE A 510 33.21 -24.79 -18.31
C ILE A 510 32.52 -25.99 -18.94
N THR A 511 33.28 -26.78 -19.68
CA THR A 511 32.78 -27.90 -20.48
C THR A 511 32.58 -29.14 -19.63
N LEU A 512 31.36 -29.71 -19.66
CA LEU A 512 31.11 -31.10 -20.03
C LEU A 512 29.61 -31.31 -20.36
#